data_AF-A0A067BP19-F1
#
_entry.id   AF-A0A067BP19-F1
#
_cell.length_a   1.000
_cell.length_b   1.000
_cell.length_c   1.000
_cell.angle_alpha   90.00
_cell.angle_beta   90.00
_cell.angle_gamma   90.00
#
_symmetry.space_group_name_H-M   'P 1'
#
loop_
_entity.id
_entity.type
_entity.pdbx_description
1 polymer ?
#
loop_
_entity_poly.entity_id
_entity_poly.type
_entity_poly.pdbx_seq_one_letter_code
_entity_poly.pdbx_strand_id
1 'polypeptide(L)'
;MARACLSVLALSTLCALTSVHATRHHLESFRGHAHHIQYDPDNNGIPAVTEHNYTEAVLDHFAPVAARKHWNQRYFVNDEFWAGEGYPVFLYIGGEGPLSASALSSRNYIHTLAKSHRALMVAVEHRFLRQVIPDARHEYGEPAVSLEPA
;
A
#
# COMPACT_ATOMS: atom_id res chain seq x y z
N MET A 1 19.30 20.12 -66.53
CA MET A 1 17.97 20.46 -65.97
C MET A 1 17.59 19.40 -64.95
N ALA A 2 17.11 19.84 -63.79
CA ALA A 2 17.10 19.10 -62.54
C ALA A 2 15.83 18.24 -62.32
N ARG A 3 16.06 17.05 -61.74
CA ARG A 3 15.35 16.40 -60.60
C ARG A 3 13.87 15.99 -60.72
N ALA A 4 13.63 14.71 -60.43
CA ALA A 4 12.75 14.21 -59.35
C ALA A 4 12.79 12.66 -59.34
N CYS A 5 13.85 12.06 -58.80
CA CYS A 5 13.84 11.33 -57.51
C CYS A 5 12.50 10.67 -57.14
N LEU A 6 12.44 9.36 -57.38
CA LEU A 6 11.58 8.39 -56.70
C LEU A 6 11.83 8.42 -55.19
N SER A 7 10.79 8.55 -54.39
CA SER A 7 10.77 8.06 -53.02
C SER A 7 9.34 7.81 -52.55
N VAL A 8 8.88 6.57 -52.74
CA VAL A 8 7.66 6.05 -52.14
C VAL A 8 7.90 5.93 -50.62
N LEU A 9 7.17 6.72 -49.82
CA LEU A 9 7.14 6.56 -48.37
C LEU A 9 6.45 5.23 -48.02
N ALA A 10 7.23 4.22 -47.67
CA ALA A 10 6.72 3.04 -46.99
C ALA A 10 6.55 3.37 -45.49
N LEU A 11 5.35 3.80 -45.11
CA LEU A 11 4.96 3.96 -43.72
C LEU A 11 4.66 2.58 -43.14
N SER A 12 5.69 1.83 -42.77
CA SER A 12 5.54 0.59 -42.02
C SER A 12 5.16 0.93 -40.58
N THR A 13 3.86 0.93 -40.30
CA THR A 13 3.32 0.91 -38.94
C THR A 13 3.86 -0.29 -38.20
N LEU A 14 4.90 -0.06 -37.38
CA LEU A 14 5.38 -1.01 -36.39
C LEU A 14 4.33 -1.07 -35.28
N CYS A 15 3.25 -1.81 -35.53
CA CYS A 15 2.32 -2.22 -34.49
C CYS A 15 3.10 -3.18 -33.58
N ALA A 16 3.74 -2.65 -32.55
CA ALA A 16 4.37 -3.44 -31.52
C ALA A 16 3.30 -4.35 -30.93
N LEU A 17 3.38 -5.64 -31.24
CA LEU A 17 2.73 -6.71 -30.51
C LEU A 17 3.32 -6.69 -29.09
N THR A 18 2.75 -5.86 -28.22
CA THR A 18 2.89 -6.09 -26.79
C THR A 18 2.11 -7.35 -26.49
N SER A 19 2.77 -8.50 -26.58
CA SER A 19 2.29 -9.70 -25.92
C SER A 19 2.23 -9.34 -24.44
N VAL A 20 1.06 -8.94 -23.95
CA VAL A 20 0.76 -8.95 -22.53
C VAL A 20 0.82 -10.42 -22.13
N HIS A 21 1.99 -10.86 -21.69
CA HIS A 21 2.15 -12.13 -21.02
C HIS A 21 1.43 -11.97 -19.68
N ALA A 22 0.13 -12.25 -19.69
CA ALA A 22 -0.64 -12.43 -18.48
C ALA A 22 -0.13 -13.74 -17.86
N THR A 23 0.92 -13.65 -17.04
CA THR A 23 1.31 -14.70 -16.12
C THR A 23 0.11 -14.95 -15.22
N ARG A 24 -0.70 -15.96 -15.56
CA ARG A 24 -1.74 -16.48 -14.67
C ARG A 24 -1.02 -16.88 -13.39
N HIS A 25 -1.22 -16.10 -12.32
CA HIS A 25 -0.73 -16.45 -11.00
C HIS A 25 -1.26 -17.84 -10.67
N HIS A 26 -0.37 -18.83 -10.68
CA HIS A 26 -0.70 -20.23 -10.46
C HIS A 26 -1.14 -20.37 -9.01
N LEU A 27 -2.43 -20.63 -8.77
CA LEU A 27 -3.03 -20.68 -7.43
C LEU A 27 -2.31 -21.66 -6.48
N GLU A 28 -1.63 -22.67 -7.02
CA GLU A 28 -0.80 -23.60 -6.24
C GLU A 28 0.39 -22.91 -5.55
N SER A 29 0.93 -21.80 -6.10
CA SER A 29 2.01 -21.05 -5.42
C SER A 29 1.49 -20.21 -4.25
N PHE A 30 0.18 -20.01 -4.14
CA PHE A 30 -0.46 -19.28 -3.04
C PHE A 30 -0.53 -20.16 -1.77
N ARG A 31 -0.44 -21.48 -1.92
CA ARG A 31 -0.42 -22.42 -0.81
C ARG A 31 1.02 -22.68 -0.34
N GLY A 32 1.50 -21.83 0.56
CA GLY A 32 2.25 -22.33 1.71
C GLY A 32 3.77 -22.37 1.65
N HIS A 33 4.44 -21.44 0.97
CA HIS A 33 5.87 -21.19 1.23
C HIS A 33 6.03 -19.85 1.98
N ALA A 34 6.07 -19.95 3.31
CA ALA A 34 6.76 -19.06 4.26
C ALA A 34 6.60 -17.52 4.20
N HIS A 35 5.52 -16.96 3.65
CA HIS A 35 5.17 -15.55 3.90
C HIS A 35 4.20 -15.43 5.08
N HIS A 36 4.56 -16.02 6.23
CA HIS A 36 3.86 -15.66 7.46
C HIS A 36 4.26 -14.23 7.80
N ILE A 37 3.27 -13.35 7.86
CA ILE A 37 3.48 -11.97 8.28
C ILE A 37 3.82 -12.04 9.75
N GLN A 38 5.12 -12.01 10.06
CA GLN A 38 5.55 -11.86 11.43
C GLN A 38 5.16 -10.45 11.86
N TYR A 39 4.08 -10.36 12.61
CA TYR A 39 3.79 -9.18 13.40
C TYR A 39 4.97 -8.96 14.33
N ASP A 40 5.63 -7.83 14.14
CA ASP A 40 6.72 -7.36 14.97
C ASP A 40 6.31 -5.96 15.45
N PRO A 41 5.82 -5.84 16.70
CA PRO A 41 5.33 -4.57 17.25
C PRO A 41 6.41 -3.50 17.32
N ASP A 42 7.68 -3.92 17.44
CA ASP A 42 8.81 -3.04 17.71
C ASP A 42 9.53 -2.60 16.43
N ASN A 43 9.21 -3.24 15.30
CA ASN A 43 9.86 -2.97 14.02
C ASN A 43 9.16 -1.87 13.22
N ASN A 44 9.15 -0.66 13.79
CA ASN A 44 8.77 0.57 13.08
C ASN A 44 9.97 1.28 12.43
N GLY A 45 11.20 0.77 12.65
CA GLY A 45 12.44 1.37 12.18
C GLY A 45 12.83 1.05 10.73
N ILE A 46 11.86 0.76 9.85
CA ILE A 46 12.13 0.44 8.45
C ILE A 46 12.24 1.75 7.67
N PRO A 47 13.44 2.18 7.21
CA PRO A 47 13.64 3.56 6.74
C PRO A 47 12.82 3.97 5.52
N ALA A 48 12.45 2.99 4.68
CA ALA A 48 11.64 3.22 3.48
C ALA A 48 10.13 3.33 3.77
N VAL A 49 9.71 3.08 5.01
CA VAL A 49 8.29 3.08 5.40
C VAL A 49 8.03 4.28 6.30
N THR A 50 7.02 5.07 5.94
CA THR A 50 6.60 6.24 6.72
C THR A 50 5.20 6.02 7.28
N GLU A 51 4.98 6.42 8.53
CA GLU A 51 3.68 6.39 9.20
C GLU A 51 2.93 7.70 8.98
N HIS A 52 1.63 7.60 8.72
CA HIS A 52 0.74 8.72 8.47
C HIS A 52 -0.62 8.49 9.14
N ASN A 53 -1.41 9.55 9.17
CA ASN A 53 -2.72 9.60 9.84
C ASN A 53 -3.73 10.29 8.92
N TYR A 54 -4.84 9.62 8.62
CA TYR A 54 -5.95 10.16 7.85
C TYR A 54 -7.09 10.53 8.80
N THR A 55 -7.30 11.83 9.00
CA THR A 55 -8.21 12.38 10.02
C THR A 55 -9.68 12.43 9.58
N GLU A 56 -9.96 12.14 8.32
CA GLU A 56 -11.30 12.20 7.74
C GLU A 56 -11.92 10.81 7.52
N ALA A 57 -11.32 9.74 8.06
CA ALA A 57 -11.91 8.41 7.97
C ALA A 57 -13.28 8.40 8.66
N VAL A 58 -14.32 7.91 8.00
CA VAL A 58 -15.68 7.89 8.55
C VAL A 58 -15.74 6.89 9.70
N LEU A 59 -16.21 7.35 10.87
CA LEU A 59 -16.32 6.52 12.07
C LEU A 59 -17.43 5.48 11.92
N ASP A 60 -18.62 5.93 11.53
CA ASP A 60 -19.77 5.09 11.27
C ASP A 60 -20.26 5.31 9.84
N HIS A 61 -20.06 4.29 9.01
CA HIS A 61 -20.45 4.32 7.60
C HIS A 61 -21.97 4.11 7.42
N PHE A 62 -22.69 3.68 8.46
CA PHE A 62 -24.14 3.49 8.46
C PHE A 62 -24.90 4.73 8.97
N ALA A 63 -24.21 5.68 9.62
CA ALA A 63 -24.81 6.93 10.04
C ALA A 63 -25.25 7.78 8.83
N PRO A 64 -26.35 8.57 8.96
CA PRO A 64 -26.72 9.57 7.97
C PRO A 64 -25.55 10.50 7.66
N VAL A 65 -25.41 10.94 6.40
CA VAL A 65 -24.29 11.81 5.97
C VAL A 65 -24.15 13.05 6.86
N ALA A 66 -25.27 13.67 7.25
CA ALA A 66 -25.29 14.86 8.10
C ALA A 66 -24.83 14.62 9.55
N ALA A 67 -24.79 13.37 10.01
CA ALA A 67 -24.38 12.98 11.35
C ALA A 67 -23.04 12.23 11.37
N ARG A 68 -22.34 12.14 10.23
CA ARG A 68 -21.05 11.45 10.15
C ARG A 68 -20.04 12.13 11.06
N LYS A 69 -19.38 11.29 11.85
CA LYS A 69 -18.18 11.65 12.61
C LYS A 69 -16.97 11.04 11.92
N HIS A 70 -15.80 11.59 12.21
CA HIS A 70 -14.53 11.12 11.68
C HIS A 70 -13.64 10.60 12.80
N TRP A 71 -12.71 9.72 12.45
CA TRP A 71 -11.67 9.22 13.33
C TRP A 71 -10.33 9.26 12.62
N ASN A 72 -9.25 9.18 13.40
CA ASN A 72 -7.90 9.20 12.87
C ASN A 72 -7.42 7.79 12.51
N GLN A 73 -7.48 7.45 11.22
CA GLN A 73 -7.02 6.17 10.71
C GLN A 73 -5.52 6.23 10.38
N ARG A 74 -4.74 5.42 11.09
CA ARG A 74 -3.32 5.25 10.82
C ARG A 74 -3.09 4.40 9.58
N TYR A 75 -2.08 4.76 8.80
CA TYR A 75 -1.62 3.99 7.66
C TYR A 75 -0.11 4.17 7.46
N PHE A 76 0.50 3.26 6.72
CA PHE A 76 1.90 3.31 6.35
C PHE A 76 2.04 3.43 4.84
N VAL A 77 3.10 4.10 4.39
CA VAL A 77 3.44 4.26 2.97
C VAL A 77 4.88 3.82 2.76
N ASN A 78 5.12 3.08 1.67
CA ASN A 78 6.46 2.79 1.18
C ASN A 78 6.50 3.07 -0.33
N ASP A 79 7.31 4.05 -0.71
CA ASP A 79 7.49 4.54 -2.07
C ASP A 79 8.83 4.12 -2.70
N GLU A 80 9.58 3.21 -2.06
CA GLU A 80 10.92 2.74 -2.47
C GLU A 80 11.02 2.35 -3.95
N PHE A 81 9.94 1.80 -4.52
CA PHE A 81 9.89 1.36 -5.92
C PHE A 81 8.92 2.15 -6.79
N TRP A 82 8.20 3.11 -6.22
CA TRP A 82 7.11 3.76 -6.92
C TRP A 82 7.63 4.65 -8.04
N ALA A 83 7.07 4.47 -9.23
CA ALA A 83 7.50 5.20 -10.42
C ALA A 83 6.64 6.41 -10.78
N GLY A 84 5.75 6.81 -9.86
CA GLY A 84 4.88 7.96 -10.02
C GLY A 84 3.56 7.62 -10.69
N GLU A 85 2.94 8.64 -11.27
CA GLU A 85 1.64 8.55 -11.93
C GLU A 85 1.62 7.48 -13.03
N GLY A 86 0.51 6.74 -13.13
CA GLY A 86 0.34 5.64 -14.09
C GLY A 86 0.86 4.28 -13.62
N TYR A 87 1.54 4.22 -12.47
CA TYR A 87 1.94 2.96 -11.83
C TYR A 87 0.99 2.57 -10.69
N PRO A 88 0.86 1.27 -10.39
CA PRO A 88 -0.16 0.79 -9.47
C PRO A 88 0.11 1.19 -8.02
N VAL A 89 -0.97 1.19 -7.22
CA VAL A 89 -0.91 1.22 -5.76
C VAL A 89 -1.31 -0.17 -5.24
N PHE A 90 -0.45 -0.79 -4.45
CA PHE A 90 -0.76 -2.02 -3.73
C PHE A 90 -1.22 -1.69 -2.33
N LEU A 91 -2.48 -2.02 -2.05
CA LEU A 91 -3.11 -1.82 -0.77
C LEU A 91 -3.00 -3.09 0.08
N TYR A 92 -2.37 -2.96 1.25
CA TYR A 92 -2.36 -3.97 2.30
C TYR A 92 -3.39 -3.59 3.37
N ILE A 93 -4.30 -4.50 3.68
CA ILE A 93 -5.31 -4.31 4.73
C ILE A 93 -4.86 -5.10 5.96
N GLY A 94 -4.70 -4.42 7.11
CA GLY A 94 -4.36 -5.07 8.37
C GLY A 94 -5.31 -6.23 8.72
N GLY A 95 -4.74 -7.32 9.24
CA GLY A 95 -5.49 -8.46 9.77
C GLY A 95 -5.80 -8.30 11.27
N GLU A 96 -5.87 -9.40 12.00
CA GLU A 96 -6.30 -9.50 13.43
C GLU A 96 -5.31 -8.95 14.48
N GLY A 97 -4.42 -8.02 14.10
CA GLY A 97 -3.43 -7.45 15.01
C GLY A 97 -3.01 -6.04 14.62
N PRO A 98 -2.24 -5.35 15.47
CA PRO A 98 -1.78 -3.99 15.19
C PRO A 98 -0.95 -3.95 13.90
N LEU A 99 -1.05 -2.84 13.18
CA LEU A 99 -0.26 -2.67 11.97
C LEU A 99 1.11 -2.07 12.31
N SER A 100 2.18 -2.63 11.74
CA SER A 100 3.54 -2.07 11.84
C SER A 100 4.19 -1.94 10.46
N ALA A 101 5.30 -1.20 10.40
CA ALA A 101 6.03 -0.96 9.16
C ALA A 101 6.48 -2.24 8.45
N SER A 102 6.63 -3.35 9.18
CA SER A 102 7.01 -4.66 8.64
C SER A 102 6.03 -5.17 7.57
N ALA A 103 4.77 -4.72 7.60
CA ALA A 103 3.75 -5.06 6.61
C ALA A 103 4.15 -4.66 5.17
N LEU A 104 4.95 -3.60 5.02
CA LEU A 104 5.43 -3.07 3.73
C LEU A 104 6.92 -3.33 3.49
N SER A 105 7.50 -4.29 4.21
CA SER A 105 8.92 -4.65 4.10
C SER A 105 9.15 -5.88 3.24
N SER A 106 10.42 -6.18 2.97
CA SER A 106 10.85 -7.40 2.26
C SER A 106 10.42 -8.72 2.91
N ARG A 107 9.90 -8.69 4.15
CA ARG A 107 9.30 -9.85 4.82
C ARG A 107 7.93 -10.24 4.24
N ASN A 108 7.26 -9.31 3.55
CA ASN A 108 5.96 -9.52 2.95
C ASN A 108 6.07 -9.55 1.41
N TYR A 109 5.35 -10.47 0.77
CA TYR A 109 5.41 -10.65 -0.69
C TYR A 109 4.93 -9.42 -1.46
N ILE A 110 4.11 -8.55 -0.86
CA ILE A 110 3.72 -7.26 -1.45
C ILE A 110 4.93 -6.40 -1.83
N HIS A 111 6.04 -6.43 -1.06
CA HIS A 111 7.27 -5.70 -1.36
C HIS A 111 7.98 -6.24 -2.61
N THR A 112 7.98 -7.58 -2.77
CA THR A 112 8.51 -8.23 -3.97
C THR A 112 7.69 -7.84 -5.20
N LEU A 113 6.36 -7.87 -5.09
CA LEU A 113 5.49 -7.44 -6.19
C LEU A 113 5.68 -5.95 -6.49
N ALA A 114 5.77 -5.10 -5.47
CA ALA A 114 5.92 -3.66 -5.66
C ALA A 114 7.20 -3.32 -6.43
N LYS A 115 8.29 -4.04 -6.17
CA LYS A 115 9.53 -3.92 -6.95
C LYS A 115 9.34 -4.29 -8.42
N SER A 116 8.68 -5.40 -8.71
CA SER A 116 8.44 -5.86 -10.08
C SER A 116 7.47 -4.97 -10.87
N HIS A 117 6.50 -4.37 -10.19
CA HIS A 117 5.46 -3.54 -10.81
C HIS A 117 5.69 -2.04 -10.66
N ARG A 118 6.79 -1.64 -10.02
CA ARG A 118 7.11 -0.24 -9.68
C ARG A 118 5.97 0.46 -8.95
N ALA A 119 5.36 -0.26 -8.01
CA ALA A 119 4.14 0.12 -7.33
C ALA A 119 4.41 0.96 -6.07
N LEU A 120 3.47 1.85 -5.74
CA LEU A 120 3.36 2.42 -4.39
C LEU A 120 2.77 1.36 -3.47
N MET A 121 3.29 1.23 -2.25
CA MET A 121 2.66 0.40 -1.23
C MET A 121 1.99 1.26 -0.17
N VAL A 122 0.76 0.91 0.18
CA VAL A 122 0.00 1.55 1.27
C VAL A 122 -0.56 0.46 2.16
N ALA A 123 -0.32 0.54 3.47
CA ALA A 123 -0.90 -0.37 4.45
C ALA A 123 -1.85 0.39 5.38
N VAL A 124 -3.12 0.00 5.41
CA VAL A 124 -4.14 0.65 6.25
C VAL A 124 -4.40 -0.16 7.52
N GLU A 125 -4.35 0.52 8.68
CA GLU A 125 -4.63 -0.14 9.94
C GLU A 125 -6.12 -0.47 10.03
N HIS A 126 -6.41 -1.70 10.43
CA HIS A 126 -7.77 -2.14 10.67
C HIS A 126 -8.33 -1.40 11.90
N ARG A 127 -9.57 -0.92 11.79
CA ARG A 127 -10.25 -0.26 12.92
C ARG A 127 -10.28 -1.17 14.16
N PHE A 128 -10.16 -0.58 15.35
CA PHE A 128 -10.14 -1.26 16.66
C PHE A 128 -8.96 -2.18 16.96
N LEU A 129 -8.04 -2.42 16.02
CA LEU A 129 -6.89 -3.33 16.22
C LEU A 129 -5.60 -2.62 16.58
N ARG A 130 -5.69 -1.33 16.92
CA ARG A 130 -4.61 -0.62 17.60
C ARG A 130 -4.55 -1.11 19.04
N GLN A 131 -3.56 -1.94 19.38
CA GLN A 131 -3.18 -2.12 20.78
C GLN A 131 -2.40 -0.90 21.25
N VAL A 132 -2.78 -0.40 22.42
CA VAL A 132 -1.88 0.38 23.26
C VAL A 132 -0.73 -0.56 23.60
N ILE A 133 0.46 -0.34 23.03
CA ILE A 133 1.66 -1.05 23.50
C ILE A 133 1.86 -0.61 24.96
N PRO A 134 1.73 -1.50 25.95
CA PRO A 134 2.08 -1.15 27.30
C PRO A 134 3.61 -1.15 27.38
N ASP A 135 4.15 0.03 27.66
CA ASP A 135 5.46 0.31 28.24
C ASP A 135 6.57 0.85 27.29
N ALA A 136 6.60 2.18 27.14
CA ALA A 136 7.72 2.98 27.62
C ALA A 136 7.36 4.48 27.60
N ARG A 137 7.32 5.05 28.82
CA ARG A 137 7.10 6.47 29.17
C ARG A 137 5.64 6.88 29.34
N HIS A 138 5.12 6.50 30.50
CA HIS A 138 4.60 7.54 31.40
C HIS A 138 5.62 8.68 31.52
N GLU A 139 5.57 9.67 30.64
CA GLU A 139 6.02 11.02 30.95
C GLU A 139 5.39 11.98 29.93
N TYR A 140 4.57 12.91 30.45
CA TYR A 140 3.89 14.01 29.76
C TYR A 140 2.64 13.66 28.93
N GLY A 141 1.56 13.31 29.66
CA GLY A 141 0.39 14.18 29.73
C GLY A 141 -0.36 14.55 28.45
N GLU A 142 -0.81 13.57 27.68
CA GLU A 142 -1.99 13.73 26.81
C GLU A 142 -2.86 12.47 26.99
N PRO A 143 -4.12 12.59 27.42
CA PRO A 143 -4.97 11.42 27.55
C PRO A 143 -5.18 10.82 26.16
N ALA A 144 -4.99 9.50 26.06
CA ALA A 144 -5.50 8.73 24.94
C ALA A 144 -6.94 9.18 24.70
N VAL A 145 -7.23 9.74 23.52
CA VAL A 145 -8.58 10.16 23.13
C VAL A 145 -9.49 8.99 23.47
N SER A 146 -10.32 9.20 24.50
CA SER A 146 -11.23 8.20 25.01
C SER A 146 -12.16 7.85 23.85
N LEU A 147 -12.06 6.61 23.39
CA LEU A 147 -13.11 6.00 22.61
C LEU A 147 -14.29 5.80 23.57
N GLU A 148 -15.08 6.86 23.76
CA GLU A 148 -16.40 6.74 24.35
C GLU A 148 -17.20 5.79 23.45
N PRO A 149 -17.73 4.68 23.98
CA PRO A 149 -18.64 3.83 23.22
C PRO A 149 -19.92 4.62 22.91
N ALA A 150 -20.48 4.34 21.73
CA ALA A 150 -21.70 4.96 21.22
C ALA A 150 -22.92 4.74 22.13
#